data_AF-A0A6P0VY08-F1
#
_entry.id   AF-A0A6P0VY08-F1
#
_cell.length_a   1.000
_cell.length_b   1.000
_cell.length_c   1.000
_cell.angle_alpha   90.00
_cell.angle_beta   90.00
_cell.angle_gamma   90.00
#
_symmetry.space_group_name_H-M   'P 1'
#
loop_
_entity.id
_entity.type
_entity.pdbx_description
1 polymer ?
#
loop_
_entity_poly.entity_id
_entity_poly.type
_entity_poly.pdbx_seq_one_letter_code
_entity_poly.pdbx_strand_id
1 'polypeptide(L)' 'RCHRHPCHRCSPQSCQSWYCWRAGLDILKQNRDLLEKIAQQILETEVIEGEELQQLLSQAQPVDKATVVV' A
#
# COMPACT_ATOMS: atom_id res chain seq x y z
N ARG A 1 -11.81 -0.11 19.84
CA ARG A 1 -11.45 1.14 20.59
C ARG A 1 -9.93 1.38 20.70
N CYS A 2 -9.09 0.74 19.87
CA CYS A 2 -7.63 0.91 19.91
C CYS A 2 -7.08 2.01 18.97
N HIS A 3 -7.91 2.55 18.06
CA HIS A 3 -7.49 3.49 17.00
C HIS A 3 -7.01 4.88 17.48
N ARG A 4 -7.10 5.18 18.79
CA ARG A 4 -6.71 6.48 19.37
C ARG A 4 -5.65 6.39 20.47
N HIS A 5 -5.11 5.21 20.76
CA HIS A 5 -4.14 5.03 21.85
C HIS A 5 -2.79 4.52 21.35
N PRO A 6 -1.68 4.95 21.97
CA PRO A 6 -0.36 4.37 21.72
C PRO A 6 -0.37 2.84 21.98
N CYS A 7 0.29 2.09 21.10
CA CYS A 7 0.19 0.63 21.02
C CYS A 7 0.58 -0.15 22.29
N HIS A 8 1.15 0.50 23.30
CA HIS A 8 1.50 -0.12 24.59
C HIS A 8 0.28 -0.60 25.41
N ARG A 9 -0.96 -0.27 25.01
CA ARG A 9 -2.19 -0.54 25.78
C ARG A 9 -3.18 -1.50 25.10
N CYS A 10 -2.84 -2.08 23.95
CA CYS A 10 -3.71 -2.98 23.19
C CYS A 10 -3.07 -4.37 22.99
N SER A 11 -3.88 -5.42 22.87
CA SER A 11 -3.38 -6.79 22.70
C SER A 11 -2.58 -6.92 21.40
N PRO A 12 -1.52 -7.75 21.32
CA PRO A 12 -0.60 -7.83 20.18
C PRO A 12 -1.32 -8.00 18.82
N GLN A 13 -2.34 -8.85 18.79
CA GLN A 13 -3.13 -9.16 17.58
C GLN A 13 -3.95 -7.95 17.10
N SER A 14 -4.46 -7.12 18.02
CA SER A 14 -5.23 -5.92 17.68
C SER A 14 -4.35 -4.75 17.23
N CYS A 15 -3.08 -4.71 17.65
CA CYS A 15 -2.08 -3.76 17.15
C CYS A 15 -1.59 -4.13 15.74
N GLN A 16 -1.33 -5.41 15.46
CA GLN A 16 -0.83 -5.86 14.16
C GLN A 16 -1.78 -5.51 13.00
N SER A 17 -3.09 -5.67 13.20
CA SER A 17 -4.10 -5.29 12.19
C SER A 17 -4.05 -3.80 11.84
N TRP A 18 -3.82 -2.92 12.82
CA TRP A 18 -3.75 -1.47 12.59
C TRP A 18 -2.46 -1.04 11.92
N TYR A 19 -1.31 -1.65 12.26
CA TYR A 19 -0.03 -1.37 11.62
C TYR A 19 -0.02 -1.78 10.15
N CYS A 20 -0.60 -2.93 9.79
CA CYS A 20 -0.72 -3.36 8.40
C CYS A 20 -1.61 -2.41 7.58
N TRP A 21 -2.72 -1.91 8.16
CA TRP A 21 -3.57 -0.92 7.50
C TRP A 21 -2.84 0.41 7.27
N ARG A 22 -2.07 0.89 8.27
CA ARG A 22 -1.28 2.11 8.15
C ARG A 22 -0.20 2.00 7.07
N ALA A 23 0.56 0.89 7.08
CA ALA A 23 1.56 0.61 6.06
C ALA A 23 0.91 0.53 4.66
N GLY A 24 -0.25 -0.12 4.54
CA GLY A 24 -1.03 -0.14 3.30
C GLY A 24 -1.41 1.26 2.82
N LEU A 25 -1.90 2.12 3.72
CA LEU A 25 -2.20 3.51 3.36
C LEU A 25 -0.98 4.30 2.92
N ASP A 26 0.16 4.11 3.57
CA ASP A 26 1.40 4.82 3.22
C ASP A 26 1.93 4.36 1.85
N ILE A 27 1.82 3.05 1.53
CA ILE A 27 2.11 2.51 0.19
C ILE A 27 1.23 3.19 -0.86
N LEU A 28 -0.09 3.25 -0.62
CA LEU A 28 -1.04 3.86 -1.56
C LEU A 28 -0.78 5.36 -1.75
N LYS A 29 -0.44 6.08 -0.68
CA LYS A 29 -0.15 7.52 -0.74
C LYS A 29 1.12 7.82 -1.52
N GLN A 30 2.20 7.07 -1.27
CA GLN A 30 3.48 7.27 -1.97
C GLN A 30 3.39 6.96 -3.46
N ASN A 31 2.49 6.06 -3.84
CA ASN A 31 2.30 5.60 -5.22
C ASN A 31 1.06 6.21 -5.89
N ARG A 32 0.46 7.27 -5.31
CA ARG A 32 -0.80 7.85 -5.78
C ARG A 32 -0.76 8.17 -7.28
N ASP A 33 0.26 8.88 -7.73
CA ASP A 33 0.34 9.35 -9.11
C ASP A 33 0.49 8.17 -10.10
N LEU A 34 1.24 7.13 -9.70
CA LEU A 34 1.36 5.90 -10.48
C LEU A 34 0.02 5.15 -10.55
N LEU A 35 -0.68 5.03 -9.41
CA LEU A 35 -1.99 4.39 -9.35
C LEU A 35 -3.03 5.16 -10.17
N GLU A 36 -2.98 6.48 -10.18
CA GLU A 36 -3.84 7.33 -11.00
C GLU A 36 -3.57 7.13 -12.49
N LYS A 37 -2.30 7.05 -12.89
CA LYS A 37 -1.91 6.73 -14.28
C LYS A 37 -2.42 5.36 -14.71
N ILE A 38 -2.25 4.33 -13.87
CA ILE A 38 -2.75 2.98 -14.16
C ILE A 38 -4.28 3.00 -14.26
N ALA A 39 -4.97 3.69 -13.34
CA ALA A 39 -6.43 3.81 -13.37
C ALA A 39 -6.92 4.48 -14.66
N GLN A 40 -6.26 5.55 -15.11
CA GLN A 40 -6.57 6.22 -16.36
C GLN A 40 -6.39 5.29 -17.56
N GLN A 41 -5.31 4.51 -17.57
CA GLN A 41 -5.08 3.53 -18.62
C GLN A 41 -6.15 2.43 -18.65
N ILE A 42 -6.58 1.92 -17.49
CA ILE A 42 -7.69 0.95 -17.39
C ILE A 42 -8.98 1.55 -17.95
N LEU A 43 -9.27 2.82 -17.68
CA LEU A 43 -10.45 3.51 -18.21
C LEU A 43 -10.39 3.68 -19.74
N GLU A 44 -9.20 3.80 -20.30
CA GLU A 44 -9.00 3.98 -21.75
C GLU A 44 -9.02 2.66 -22.51
N THR A 45 -8.42 1.60 -21.95
CA THR A 45 -8.20 0.34 -22.67
C THR A 45 -9.12 -0.79 -22.21
N GLU A 46 -9.85 -0.62 -21.11
CA GLU A 46 -10.71 -1.60 -20.40
C GLU A 46 -9.97 -2.86 -19.89
N VAL A 47 -8.87 -3.25 -20.55
CA VAL A 47 -7.99 -4.36 -20.25
C VAL A 47 -6.55 -3.87 -20.31
N ILE A 48 -5.75 -4.25 -19.32
CA ILE A 48 -4.28 -4.10 -19.34
C ILE A 48 -3.69 -5.50 -19.30
N GLU A 49 -2.80 -5.80 -20.24
CA GLU A 49 -2.12 -7.10 -20.30
C GLU A 49 -1.16 -7.28 -19.12
N GLY A 50 -0.95 -8.53 -18.69
CA GLY A 50 -0.18 -8.82 -17.48
C GLY A 50 1.26 -8.29 -17.50
N GLU A 51 1.93 -8.36 -18.64
CA GLU A 51 3.30 -7.84 -18.81
C GLU A 51 3.35 -6.31 -18.75
N GLU A 52 2.38 -5.64 -19.37
CA GLU A 52 2.25 -4.19 -19.36
C GLU A 52 1.96 -3.68 -17.95
N LEU A 53 1.05 -4.36 -17.24
CA LEU A 53 0.77 -4.06 -15.83
C LEU A 53 2.03 -4.24 -14.97
N GLN A 54 2.81 -5.29 -15.19
CA GLN A 54 4.07 -5.48 -14.44
C GLN A 54 5.08 -4.36 -14.72
N GLN A 55 5.21 -3.90 -15.97
CA GLN A 55 6.07 -2.77 -16.31
C GLN A 55 5.62 -1.48 -15.62
N LEU A 56 4.31 -1.22 -15.55
CA LEU A 56 3.78 -0.08 -14.81
C LEU A 56 4.07 -0.21 -13.31
N LEU A 57 3.79 -1.37 -12.71
CA LEU A 57 4.01 -1.62 -11.29
C LEU A 57 5.49 -1.64 -10.88
N SER A 58 6.41 -1.93 -11.81
CA SER A 58 7.86 -1.85 -11.55
C SER A 58 8.35 -0.45 -11.18
N GLN A 59 7.56 0.59 -11.48
CA GLN A 59 7.84 1.97 -11.13
C GLN A 59 7.36 2.33 -9.70
N ALA A 60 6.72 1.39 -9.00
CA ALA A 60 6.23 1.63 -7.65
C ALA A 60 7.40 1.89 -6.68
N GLN A 61 7.27 2.95 -5.90
CA GLN A 61 8.23 3.30 -4.87
C GLN A 61 8.06 2.36 -3.68
N PRO A 62 9.15 1.72 -3.21
CA PRO A 62 9.11 0.94 -2.00
C PRO A 62 8.89 1.87 -0.81
N VAL A 63 7.94 1.53 0.07
CA VAL A 63 7.87 2.19 1.38
C VAL A 63 9.08 1.73 2.18
N ASP A 64 9.89 2.68 2.65
CA ASP A 64 11.03 2.40 3.52
C ASP A 64 10.60 1.44 4.64
N LYS A 65 11.05 0.20 4.53
CA LYS A 65 10.92 -0.81 5.58
C LYS A 65 11.83 -0.42 6.73
N ALA A 66 11.42 0.56 7.54
CA ALA A 66 11.81 0.52 8.93
C ALA A 66 11.17 -0.76 9.52
N THR A 67 11.98 -1.83 9.58
CA THR A 67 11.72 -3.11 10.27
C THR A 67 10.61 -4.01 9.70
N VAL A 68 10.92 -4.75 8.63
CA VAL A 68 10.45 -6.15 8.54
C VAL A 68 11.69 -7.02 8.60
N VAL A 69 12.09 -7.34 9.83
CA VAL A 69 13.05 -8.43 10.09
C VAL A 69 12.28 -9.71 9.81
N VAL A 70 12.69 -10.44 8.77
CA VAL A 70 12.24 -11.81 8.50
C VAL A 70 13.00 -12.75 9.41
#